data_AF-A0A2E7HEQ9-F1
#
_entry.id   AF-A0A2E7HEQ9-F1
#
_cell.length_a   1.000
_cell.length_b   1.000
_cell.length_c   1.000
_cell.angle_alpha   90.00
_cell.angle_beta   90.00
_cell.angle_gamma   90.00
#
_symmetry.space_group_name_H-M   'P 1'
#
loop_
_entity.id
_entity.type
_entity.pdbx_description
1 polymer ?
#
loop_
_entity_poly.entity_id
_entity_poly.type
_entity_poly.pdbx_seq_one_letter_code
_entity_poly.pdbx_strand_id
1 'polypeptide(L)'
;MPESFGAALRDRVVETARAAGHDVDLMDLHAEGFEPAMLKGWFERVLLPQEAFSMADRPAAMAPSLTHIRWVGVVTTLGAPWWHWTFMMRAPGRTIVLRSLKSCCHRRCRSFWLGLHNMDPATDRQRQSFLTKVGQKIAALR
;
A
#
# COMPACT_ATOMS: atom_id res chain seq x y z
N MET A 1 -14.90 12.70 -1.43
CA MET A 1 -15.39 12.56 -2.83
C MET A 1 -15.67 11.09 -3.15
N PRO A 2 -16.92 10.63 -3.00
CA PRO A 2 -17.35 9.25 -3.28
C PRO A 2 -17.07 8.81 -4.73
N GLU A 3 -17.06 9.76 -5.68
CA GLU A 3 -16.84 9.49 -7.10
C GLU A 3 -15.36 9.53 -7.54
N SER A 4 -14.42 9.60 -6.59
CA SER A 4 -12.98 9.64 -6.94
C SER A 4 -12.48 8.27 -7.40
N PHE A 5 -11.48 8.25 -8.29
CA PHE A 5 -10.84 7.00 -8.70
C PHE A 5 -10.14 6.27 -7.53
N GLY A 6 -9.69 7.01 -6.52
CA GLY A 6 -9.17 6.44 -5.28
C GLY A 6 -10.23 5.64 -4.51
N ALA A 7 -11.46 6.14 -4.42
CA ALA A 7 -12.58 5.42 -3.85
C ALA A 7 -12.90 4.15 -4.65
N ALA A 8 -12.91 4.22 -5.99
CA ALA A 8 -13.10 3.05 -6.84
C ALA A 8 -11.99 1.97 -6.64
N LEU A 9 -10.75 2.38 -6.40
CA LEU A 9 -9.66 1.45 -6.06
C LEU A 9 -9.87 0.78 -4.71
N ARG A 10 -10.24 1.56 -3.68
CA ARG A 10 -10.57 1.06 -2.35
C ARG A 10 -11.67 -0.01 -2.45
N ASP A 11 -12.78 0.33 -3.11
CA ASP A 11 -13.95 -0.54 -3.23
C ASP A 11 -13.57 -1.83 -3.96
N ARG A 12 -12.86 -1.73 -5.09
CA ARG A 12 -12.38 -2.91 -5.83
C ARG A 12 -11.50 -3.82 -4.98
N VAL A 13 -10.60 -3.27 -4.16
CA VAL A 13 -9.74 -4.07 -3.28
C VAL A 13 -10.57 -4.79 -2.23
N VAL A 14 -11.46 -4.08 -1.54
CA VAL A 14 -12.30 -4.62 -0.46
C VAL A 14 -13.23 -5.71 -1.00
N GLU A 15 -13.94 -5.42 -2.09
CA GLU A 15 -14.84 -6.38 -2.75
C GLU A 15 -14.11 -7.66 -3.15
N THR A 16 -12.95 -7.51 -3.80
CA THR A 16 -12.20 -8.67 -4.28
C THR A 16 -11.60 -9.49 -3.15
N ALA A 17 -11.09 -8.83 -2.10
CA ALA A 17 -10.53 -9.51 -0.94
C ALA A 17 -11.61 -10.31 -0.20
N ARG A 18 -12.78 -9.70 0.05
CA ARG A 18 -13.92 -10.39 0.67
C ARG A 18 -14.42 -11.55 -0.19
N ALA A 19 -14.52 -11.36 -1.51
CA ALA A 19 -14.92 -12.42 -2.43
C ALA A 19 -13.92 -13.59 -2.48
N ALA A 20 -12.64 -13.33 -2.22
CA ALA A 20 -11.61 -14.36 -2.07
C ALA A 20 -11.61 -15.04 -0.69
N GLY A 21 -12.53 -14.68 0.20
CA GLY A 21 -12.67 -15.26 1.54
C GLY A 21 -11.79 -14.61 2.62
N HIS A 22 -11.18 -13.46 2.33
CA HIS A 22 -10.41 -12.70 3.33
C HIS A 22 -11.34 -11.85 4.19
N ASP A 23 -11.08 -11.83 5.49
CA ASP A 23 -11.64 -10.80 6.35
C ASP A 23 -10.95 -9.45 6.08
N VAL A 24 -11.73 -8.36 6.08
CA VAL A 24 -11.24 -7.05 5.64
C VAL A 24 -11.65 -5.97 6.62
N ASP A 25 -10.66 -5.54 7.41
CA ASP A 25 -10.67 -4.30 8.16
C ASP A 25 -10.23 -3.15 7.26
N LEU A 26 -11.17 -2.28 6.91
CA LEU A 26 -10.91 -1.10 6.10
C LEU A 26 -10.67 0.11 7.00
N MET A 27 -9.51 0.73 6.85
CA MET A 27 -9.22 2.05 7.41
C MET A 27 -9.25 3.09 6.28
N ASP A 28 -10.33 3.86 6.21
CA ASP A 28 -10.54 4.87 5.17
C ASP A 28 -10.22 6.27 5.65
N LEU A 29 -8.93 6.60 5.55
CA LEU A 29 -8.42 7.90 5.94
C LEU A 29 -9.10 9.05 5.16
N HIS A 30 -9.50 8.84 3.90
CA HIS A 30 -10.17 9.88 3.11
C HIS A 30 -11.59 10.16 3.58
N ALA A 31 -12.34 9.12 3.98
CA ALA A 31 -13.66 9.30 4.59
C ALA A 31 -13.58 10.01 5.95
N GLU A 32 -12.47 9.84 6.67
CA GLU A 32 -12.15 10.55 7.92
C GLU A 32 -11.66 12.00 7.69
N GLY A 33 -11.60 12.47 6.44
CA GLY A 33 -11.16 13.83 6.10
C GLY A 33 -9.64 14.02 5.99
N PHE A 34 -8.87 12.94 5.84
CA PHE A 34 -7.41 13.01 5.79
C PHE A 34 -6.86 13.33 4.39
N GLU A 35 -5.89 14.23 4.36
CA GLU A 35 -5.03 14.55 3.20
C GLU A 35 -3.84 13.58 3.08
N PRO A 36 -3.26 13.36 1.89
CA PRO A 36 -2.14 12.43 1.68
C PRO A 36 -0.91 12.66 2.58
N ALA A 37 -0.65 13.90 3.01
CA ALA A 37 0.41 14.23 3.96
C ALA A 37 0.25 13.51 5.31
N MET A 38 -0.99 13.17 5.69
CA MET A 38 -1.29 12.50 6.96
C MET A 38 -1.03 10.99 6.93
N LEU A 39 -0.83 10.36 5.76
CA LEU A 39 -0.37 8.97 5.68
C LEU A 39 0.99 8.79 6.38
N LYS A 40 1.88 9.78 6.24
CA LYS A 40 3.17 9.82 6.94
C LYS A 40 2.95 9.86 8.45
N GLY A 41 2.06 10.75 8.91
CA GLY A 41 1.73 10.90 10.33
C GLY A 41 1.09 9.64 10.91
N TRP A 42 0.26 8.95 10.13
CA TRP A 42 -0.29 7.66 10.52
C TRP A 42 0.80 6.60 10.74
N PHE A 43 1.76 6.47 9.80
CA PHE A 43 2.89 5.55 9.98
C PHE A 43 3.70 5.86 11.24
N GLU A 44 3.94 7.13 11.54
CA GLU A 44 4.68 7.54 12.75
C GLU A 44 3.94 7.23 14.05
N ARG A 45 2.60 7.23 14.03
CA ARG A 45 1.77 6.92 15.20
C ARG A 45 1.50 5.43 15.38
N VAL A 46 1.48 4.65 14.31
CA VAL A 46 1.16 3.22 14.36
C VAL A 46 2.41 2.36 14.44
N LEU A 47 3.52 2.78 13.84
CA LEU A 47 4.79 2.06 13.92
C LEU A 47 5.61 2.49 15.15
N LEU A 48 4.99 2.39 16.33
CA LEU A 48 5.64 2.72 17.59
C LEU A 48 6.53 1.56 18.10
N PRO A 49 7.59 1.89 18.86
CA PRO A 49 8.35 0.88 19.60
C PRO A 49 7.41 0.07 20.51
N GLN A 50 7.72 -1.22 20.67
CA GLN A 50 6.94 -2.25 21.39
C GLN A 50 5.78 -2.85 20.59
N GLU A 51 5.07 -2.07 19.77
CA GLU A 51 3.96 -2.56 18.95
C GLU A 51 4.43 -3.09 17.58
N ALA A 52 5.19 -2.29 16.83
CA ALA A 52 5.63 -2.66 15.48
C ALA A 52 7.03 -3.29 15.44
N PHE A 53 7.87 -2.95 16.41
CA PHE A 53 9.21 -3.51 16.58
C PHE A 53 9.64 -3.43 18.06
N SER A 54 10.33 -4.45 18.55
CA SER A 54 10.95 -4.42 19.86
C SER A 54 12.41 -3.97 19.76
N MET A 55 12.87 -3.26 20.78
CA MET A 55 14.30 -3.07 21.00
C MET A 55 14.83 -4.37 21.61
N ALA A 56 15.66 -5.11 20.87
CA ALA A 56 16.36 -6.23 21.46
C ALA A 56 17.32 -5.72 22.54
N ASP A 57 17.71 -6.59 23.49
CA ASP A 57 18.75 -6.29 24.51
C ASP A 57 20.11 -5.87 23.89
N ARG A 58 20.26 -6.03 22.57
CA ARG A 58 21.35 -5.46 21.79
C ARG A 58 20.92 -4.10 21.21
N PRO A 59 21.64 -3.00 21.52
CA PRO A 59 21.30 -1.64 21.08
C PRO A 59 21.31 -1.39 19.56
N ALA A 60 21.68 -2.39 18.75
CA ALA A 60 21.80 -2.29 17.29
C ALA A 60 20.76 -3.10 16.49
N ALA A 61 19.82 -3.82 17.14
CA ALA A 61 18.88 -4.68 16.43
C ALA A 61 17.42 -4.42 16.83
N MET A 62 16.68 -3.71 15.97
CA MET A 62 15.21 -3.72 15.98
C MET A 62 14.74 -5.12 15.56
N ALA A 63 13.95 -5.78 16.40
CA ALA A 63 13.29 -7.03 16.04
C ALA A 63 11.86 -6.73 15.55
N PRO A 64 11.42 -7.30 14.41
CA PRO A 64 10.07 -7.08 13.90
C PRO A 64 9.03 -7.69 14.84
N SER A 65 7.98 -6.95 15.18
CA SER A 65 6.87 -7.46 16.00
C SER A 65 5.68 -7.94 15.14
N LEU A 66 5.52 -7.43 13.92
CA LEU A 66 4.42 -7.78 13.01
C LEU A 66 4.71 -9.05 12.18
N THR A 67 5.28 -10.07 12.82
CA THR A 67 5.74 -11.29 12.14
C THR A 67 4.61 -12.18 11.62
N HIS A 68 3.36 -11.93 12.03
CA HIS A 68 2.17 -12.56 11.48
C HIS A 68 1.83 -12.04 10.06
N ILE A 69 2.36 -10.87 9.67
CA ILE A 69 2.13 -10.28 8.35
C ILE A 69 3.07 -10.92 7.31
N ARG A 70 2.48 -11.58 6.30
CA ARG A 70 3.19 -12.28 5.22
C ARG A 70 3.20 -11.55 3.88
N TRP A 71 2.32 -10.55 3.72
CA TRP A 71 2.18 -9.76 2.52
C TRP A 71 2.05 -8.27 2.85
N VAL A 72 2.72 -7.43 2.07
CA VAL A 72 2.55 -5.98 2.08
C VAL A 72 2.31 -5.50 0.65
N GLY A 73 1.16 -4.88 0.42
CA GLY A 73 0.75 -4.39 -0.90
C GLY A 73 0.56 -2.88 -0.91
N VAL A 74 0.92 -2.23 -2.01
CA VAL A 74 0.56 -0.82 -2.25
C VAL A 74 -0.10 -0.68 -3.61
N VAL A 75 -1.26 -0.03 -3.64
CA VAL A 75 -1.96 0.38 -4.85
C VAL A 75 -2.04 1.90 -4.84
N THR A 76 -1.62 2.55 -5.92
CA THR A 76 -1.53 4.01 -5.95
C THR A 76 -1.73 4.57 -7.37
N THR A 77 -2.08 5.84 -7.46
CA THR A 77 -2.15 6.61 -8.72
C THR A 77 -1.11 7.72 -8.69
N LEU A 78 -0.39 7.91 -9.79
CA LEU A 78 0.71 8.86 -9.91
C LEU A 78 0.52 9.74 -11.14
N GLY A 79 0.75 11.04 -11.00
CA GLY A 79 0.79 11.97 -12.14
C GLY A 79 2.03 11.77 -13.02
N ALA A 80 3.14 11.31 -12.44
CA ALA A 80 4.41 11.16 -13.16
C ALA A 80 4.40 9.97 -14.15
N PRO A 81 5.04 10.12 -15.33
CA PRO A 81 5.28 9.00 -16.24
C PRO A 81 6.07 7.86 -15.60
N TRP A 82 5.75 6.62 -15.98
CA TRP A 82 6.37 5.43 -15.39
C TRP A 82 7.89 5.40 -15.54
N TRP A 83 8.44 5.76 -16.71
CA TRP A 83 9.88 5.73 -16.96
C TRP A 83 10.63 6.74 -16.07
N HIS A 84 10.08 7.95 -15.96
CA HIS A 84 10.64 9.03 -15.16
C HIS A 84 10.64 8.64 -13.68
N TRP A 85 9.49 8.17 -13.17
CA TRP A 85 9.38 7.75 -11.79
C TRP A 85 10.23 6.51 -11.46
N THR A 86 10.26 5.51 -12.35
CA THR A 86 10.94 4.23 -12.08
C THR A 86 12.45 4.32 -12.27
N PHE A 87 12.92 4.84 -13.40
CA PHE A 87 14.34 4.81 -13.75
C PHE A 87 15.07 6.06 -13.29
N MET A 88 14.51 7.24 -13.54
CA MET A 88 15.18 8.50 -13.20
C MET A 88 15.12 8.76 -11.69
N MET A 89 13.93 8.67 -11.10
CA MET A 89 13.71 8.92 -9.68
C MET A 89 13.96 7.69 -8.80
N ARG A 90 14.19 6.51 -9.39
CA ARG A 90 14.38 5.24 -8.67
C ARG A 90 13.22 4.84 -7.77
N ALA A 91 11.99 5.24 -8.12
CA ALA A 91 10.75 4.90 -7.43
C ALA A 91 10.82 5.15 -5.90
N PRO A 92 11.01 6.42 -5.46
CA PRO A 92 11.38 6.72 -4.09
C PRO A 92 10.27 6.32 -3.10
N GLY A 93 9.01 6.64 -3.42
CA GLY A 93 7.86 6.28 -2.59
C GLY A 93 7.70 4.76 -2.41
N ARG A 94 7.93 3.97 -3.47
CA ARG A 94 7.90 2.50 -3.38
C ARG A 94 8.99 1.97 -2.47
N THR A 95 10.19 2.49 -2.63
CA THR A 95 11.35 2.04 -1.85
C THR A 95 11.16 2.37 -0.37
N ILE A 96 10.73 3.58 -0.05
CA ILE A 96 10.51 4.01 1.34
C ILE A 96 9.39 3.19 1.97
N VAL A 97 8.18 3.20 1.38
CA VAL A 97 7.01 2.56 1.99
C VAL A 97 7.22 1.06 2.16
N LEU A 98 7.64 0.35 1.10
CA LEU A 98 7.79 -1.10 1.19
C LEU A 98 8.95 -1.52 2.09
N ARG A 99 10.07 -0.79 2.12
CA ARG A 99 11.19 -1.16 3.00
C ARG A 99 10.81 -0.93 4.47
N SER A 100 10.24 0.23 4.79
CA SER A 100 9.84 0.57 6.17
C SER A 100 8.78 -0.37 6.71
N LEU A 101 7.79 -0.77 5.89
CA LEU A 101 6.78 -1.73 6.33
C LEU A 101 7.39 -3.13 6.49
N LYS A 102 8.14 -3.60 5.50
CA LYS A 102 8.70 -4.95 5.54
C LYS A 102 9.72 -5.15 6.66
N SER A 103 10.42 -4.11 7.12
CA SER A 103 11.34 -4.23 8.26
C SER A 103 10.61 -4.55 9.57
N CYS A 104 9.31 -4.28 9.66
CA CYS A 104 8.48 -4.61 10.82
C CYS A 104 7.76 -5.97 10.67
N CYS A 105 7.72 -6.54 9.46
CA CYS A 105 6.97 -7.76 9.14
C CYS A 105 7.80 -9.05 9.21
N HIS A 106 7.19 -10.19 8.87
CA HIS A 106 7.85 -11.48 8.77
C HIS A 106 9.09 -11.43 7.84
N ARG A 107 10.17 -12.15 8.17
CA ARG A 107 11.42 -12.19 7.35
C ARG A 107 11.20 -12.63 5.90
N ARG A 108 10.17 -13.44 5.65
CA ARG A 108 9.72 -13.88 4.31
C ARG A 108 8.52 -13.09 3.77
N CYS A 109 8.27 -11.89 4.28
CA CYS A 109 7.18 -11.06 3.82
C CYS A 109 7.35 -10.75 2.33
N ARG A 110 6.35 -11.12 1.55
CA ARG A 110 6.26 -10.80 0.13
C ARG A 110 5.66 -9.41 -0.03
N SER A 111 5.94 -8.77 -1.15
CA SER A 111 5.41 -7.43 -1.39
C SER A 111 5.06 -7.19 -2.84
N PHE A 112 4.08 -6.33 -3.08
CA PHE A 112 3.74 -5.88 -4.42
C PHE A 112 3.46 -4.38 -4.45
N TRP A 113 3.60 -3.81 -5.64
CA TRP A 113 3.29 -2.40 -5.93
C TRP A 113 2.53 -2.34 -7.24
N LEU A 114 1.36 -1.69 -7.24
CA LEU A 114 0.58 -1.40 -8.43
C LEU A 114 0.38 0.12 -8.52
N GLY A 115 0.92 0.72 -9.57
CA GLY A 115 0.81 2.14 -9.84
C GLY A 115 0.13 2.41 -11.17
N LEU A 116 -0.89 3.27 -11.19
CA LEU A 116 -1.38 3.88 -12.44
C LEU A 116 -0.63 5.20 -12.66
N HIS A 117 0.25 5.22 -13.66
CA HIS A 117 1.04 6.40 -14.03
C HIS A 117 0.33 7.27 -15.05
N ASN A 118 0.67 8.55 -15.11
CA ASN A 118 -0.01 9.55 -15.95
C ASN A 118 -1.53 9.56 -15.67
N MET A 119 -1.92 9.65 -14.40
CA MET A 119 -3.33 9.58 -14.00
C MET A 119 -4.17 10.72 -14.58
N ASP A 120 -3.62 11.93 -14.70
CA ASP A 120 -4.35 13.12 -15.15
C ASP A 120 -4.91 12.96 -16.58
N PRO A 121 -4.10 12.51 -17.58
CA PRO A 121 -4.62 12.20 -18.91
C PRO A 121 -5.19 10.77 -19.05
N ALA A 122 -5.33 9.99 -17.97
CA ALA A 122 -5.76 8.61 -18.08
C ALA A 122 -7.22 8.50 -18.53
N THR A 123 -7.46 7.77 -19.62
CA THR A 123 -8.79 7.46 -20.13
C THR A 123 -9.54 6.50 -19.21
N ASP A 124 -10.87 6.49 -19.29
CA ASP A 124 -11.68 5.54 -18.52
C ASP A 124 -11.36 4.08 -18.84
N ARG A 125 -11.01 3.78 -20.09
CA ARG A 125 -10.53 2.43 -20.46
C ARG A 125 -9.26 2.05 -19.70
N GLN A 126 -8.30 2.97 -19.55
CA GLN A 126 -7.07 2.71 -18.78
C GLN A 126 -7.35 2.55 -17.29
N ARG A 127 -8.23 3.39 -16.74
CA ARG A 127 -8.71 3.30 -15.34
C ARG A 127 -9.37 1.95 -15.07
N GLN A 128 -10.27 1.51 -15.94
CA GLN A 128 -10.94 0.20 -15.83
C GLN A 128 -9.97 -0.98 -15.99
N SER A 129 -9.04 -0.90 -16.93
CA SER A 129 -7.99 -1.92 -17.07
C SER A 129 -7.12 -2.02 -15.80
N PHE A 130 -6.81 -0.88 -15.18
CA PHE A 130 -6.09 -0.86 -13.91
C PHE A 130 -6.90 -1.46 -12.75
N LEU A 131 -8.20 -1.15 -12.64
CA LEU A 131 -9.09 -1.78 -11.65
C LEU A 131 -9.16 -3.30 -11.82
N THR A 132 -9.24 -3.80 -13.05
CA THR A 132 -9.17 -5.24 -13.35
C THR A 132 -7.84 -5.85 -12.92
N LYS A 133 -6.72 -5.19 -13.22
CA LYS A 133 -5.39 -5.62 -12.80
C LYS A 133 -5.25 -5.69 -11.27
N VAL A 134 -5.80 -4.69 -10.57
CA VAL A 134 -5.83 -4.67 -9.10
C VAL A 134 -6.64 -5.84 -8.57
N GLY A 135 -7.87 -6.05 -9.07
CA GLY A 135 -8.71 -7.18 -8.66
C GLY A 135 -8.02 -8.52 -8.87
N GLN A 136 -7.47 -8.78 -10.06
CA GLN A 136 -6.73 -10.01 -10.35
C GLN A 136 -5.55 -10.23 -9.39
N LYS A 137 -4.84 -9.16 -9.02
CA LYS A 137 -3.73 -9.26 -8.08
C LYS A 137 -4.19 -9.62 -6.67
N ILE A 138 -5.26 -8.98 -6.19
CA ILE A 138 -5.82 -9.23 -4.84
C ILE A 138 -6.42 -10.64 -4.76
N ALA A 139 -7.17 -11.07 -5.76
CA ALA A 139 -7.74 -12.43 -5.81
C ALA A 139 -6.67 -13.54 -5.79
N ALA A 140 -5.46 -13.24 -6.29
CA ALA A 140 -4.35 -14.19 -6.28
C ALA A 140 -3.58 -14.23 -4.94
N LEU A 141 -3.93 -13.40 -3.96
CA LEU A 141 -3.31 -13.43 -2.63
C LEU A 141 -3.91 -14.59 -1.82
N ARG A 142 -3.01 -15.43 -1.33
CA ARG A 142 -3.27 -16.54 -0.39
C ARG A 142 -2.48 -16.30 0.88
#